data_AF-A0A916W8H0-F1
#
_entry.id   AF-A0A916W8H0-F1
#
_cell.length_a   1.000
_cell.length_b   1.000
_cell.length_c   1.000
_cell.angle_alpha   90.00
_cell.angle_beta   90.00
_cell.angle_gamma   90.00
#
_symmetry.space_group_name_H-M   'P 1'
#
loop_
_entity.id
_entity.type
_entity.pdbx_description
1 polymer ?
#
loop_
_entity_poly.entity_id
_entity_poly.type
_entity_poly.pdbx_seq_one_letter_code
_entity_poly.pdbx_strand_id
1 'polypeptide(L)' 'MNNVKSGIAFLGFLFTGFGVGLFMNNIEAGGAVGFGLGMLSILIMRKDKK' A
#
# COMPACT_ATOMS: atom_id res chain seq x y z
N MET A 1 -4.83 13.75 12.46
CA MET A 1 -3.45 13.21 12.36
C MET A 1 -3.38 11.75 11.87
N ASN A 2 -4.25 10.82 12.31
CA ASN A 2 -4.19 9.41 11.88
C ASN A 2 -4.50 9.14 10.40
N ASN A 3 -5.44 9.87 9.78
CA ASN A 3 -5.80 9.64 8.38
C ASN A 3 -4.64 9.97 7.42
N VAL A 4 -3.84 10.99 7.74
CA VAL A 4 -2.63 11.36 6.99
C VAL A 4 -1.58 10.26 7.11
N LYS A 5 -1.39 9.69 8.31
CA LYS A 5 -0.43 8.60 8.54
C LYS A 5 -0.81 7.32 7.78
N SER A 6 -2.08 6.94 7.79
CA SER A 6 -2.60 5.82 6.98
C SER A 6 -2.51 6.09 5.48
N GLY A 7 -2.78 7.32 5.03
CA GLY A 7 -2.69 7.70 3.62
C GLY A 7 -1.24 7.63 3.09
N ILE A 8 -0.27 8.11 3.88
CA ILE A 8 1.15 8.03 3.54
C ILE A 8 1.62 6.56 3.53
N ALA A 9 1.18 5.75 4.49
CA ALA A 9 1.49 4.32 4.50
C ALA A 9 0.94 3.61 3.24
N PHE A 10 -0.31 3.91 2.87
CA PHE A 10 -0.93 3.38 1.66
C PHE A 10 -0.14 3.76 0.40
N LEU A 11 0.20 5.04 0.24
CA LEU A 11 0.99 5.51 -0.90
C LEU A 11 2.37 4.85 -0.93
N GLY A 12 3.01 4.68 0.23
CA GLY A 12 4.29 3.96 0.33
C GLY A 12 4.19 2.53 -0.22
N PHE A 13 3.22 1.75 0.25
CA PHE A 13 3.01 0.39 -0.25
C PHE A 13 2.64 0.34 -1.74
N LEU A 14 1.83 1.28 -2.20
CA LEU A 14 1.44 1.38 -3.61
C LEU A 14 2.65 1.65 -4.52
N PHE A 15 3.48 2.65 -4.17
CA PHE A 15 4.68 2.98 -4.94
C PHE A 15 5.75 1.91 -4.86
N THR A 16 5.91 1.25 -3.71
CA THR A 16 6.82 0.11 -3.58
C THR A 16 6.38 -1.05 -4.46
N GLY A 17 5.10 -1.44 -4.43
CA GLY A 17 4.58 -2.49 -5.30
C GLY A 17 4.74 -2.14 -6.78
N PHE A 18 4.45 -0.89 -7.14
CA PHE A 18 4.63 -0.40 -8.52
C PHE A 18 6.10 -0.43 -8.95
N GLY A 19 7.03 -0.03 -8.08
CA GLY A 19 8.47 -0.07 -8.34
C GLY A 19 9.01 -1.49 -8.50
N VAL A 20 8.54 -2.44 -7.69
CA VAL A 20 8.84 -3.87 -7.83
C VAL A 20 8.28 -4.41 -9.15
N GLY A 21 7.04 -4.04 -9.49
CA GLY A 21 6.41 -4.40 -10.76
C GLY A 21 7.18 -3.87 -11.97
N LEU A 22 7.64 -2.62 -11.93
CA LEU A 22 8.52 -2.04 -12.94
C LEU A 22 9.83 -2.83 -13.08
N PHE A 23 10.48 -3.17 -11.96
CA PHE A 23 11.72 -3.95 -11.96
C PHE A 23 11.54 -5.34 -12.57
N MET A 24 10.39 -5.99 -12.32
CA MET A 24 10.08 -7.32 -12.85
C MET A 24 9.41 -7.31 -14.24
N ASN A 25 9.30 -6.14 -14.89
CA ASN A 25 8.55 -5.95 -16.13
C ASN A 25 7.07 -6.40 -16.03
N ASN A 26 6.51 -6.38 -14.82
CA ASN A 26 5.15 -6.80 -14.53
C ASN A 26 4.47 -5.77 -13.60
N ILE A 27 4.19 -4.61 -14.19
CA ILE A 27 3.64 -3.43 -13.48
C ILE A 27 2.25 -3.72 -12.91
N GLU A 28 1.42 -4.47 -13.64
CA GLU A 28 0.06 -4.80 -13.25
C GLU A 28 0.04 -5.64 -11.96
N ALA A 29 0.89 -6.68 -11.89
CA ALA A 29 1.02 -7.49 -10.69
C ALA A 29 1.62 -6.69 -9.51
N GLY A 30 2.65 -5.89 -9.76
CA GLY A 30 3.27 -5.06 -8.73
C GLY A 30 2.32 -4.01 -8.16
N GLY A 31 1.56 -3.33 -9.02
CA GLY A 31 0.54 -2.36 -8.63
C GLY A 31 -0.59 -3.00 -7.82
N ALA A 32 -1.07 -4.17 -8.24
CA ALA A 32 -2.11 -4.91 -7.50
C ALA A 32 -1.64 -5.32 -6.10
N VAL A 33 -0.40 -5.83 -5.97
CA VAL A 33 0.19 -6.21 -4.68
C VAL A 33 0.38 -4.98 -3.78
N GLY A 34 0.94 -3.89 -4.32
CA GLY A 34 1.14 -2.64 -3.57
C GLY A 34 -0.17 -2.03 -3.08
N PHE A 35 -1.20 -2.05 -3.93
CA PHE A 35 -2.55 -1.58 -3.58
C PHE A 35 -3.19 -2.46 -2.49
N GLY A 36 -3.10 -3.78 -2.61
CA GLY A 36 -3.61 -4.73 -1.63
C GLY A 36 -2.96 -4.56 -0.25
N LEU A 37 -1.63 -4.45 -0.20
CA LEU A 37 -0.88 -4.21 1.03
C LEU A 37 -1.19 -2.84 1.65
N GLY A 38 -1.37 -1.80 0.82
CA GLY A 38 -1.80 -0.49 1.28
C GLY A 38 -3.19 -0.53 1.93
N MET A 39 -4.15 -1.22 1.30
CA MET A 39 -5.50 -1.40 1.86
C MET A 39 -5.47 -2.18 3.18
N LEU A 40 -4.71 -3.27 3.24
CA LEU A 40 -4.53 -4.06 4.47
C LEU A 40 -3.95 -3.21 5.61
N SER A 41 -2.96 -2.37 5.31
CA SER A 41 -2.33 -1.47 6.28
C SER A 41 -3.34 -0.48 6.86
N ILE A 42 -4.22 0.08 6.03
CA ILE A 42 -5.30 0.95 6.49
C ILE A 42 -6.28 0.19 7.39
N LEU A 43 -6.68 -1.02 7.00
CA LEU A 43 -7.62 -1.84 7.76
C LEU A 43 -7.06 -2.25 9.13
N ILE A 44 -5.79 -2.62 9.20
CA ILE A 44 -5.10 -2.96 10.46
C ILE A 44 -5.03 -1.72 11.36
N MET A 45 -4.59 -0.58 10.82
CA MET A 45 -4.52 0.68 11.58
C MET A 45 -5.89 1.18 12.07
N ARG A 46 -6.98 0.79 11.40
CA ARG A 46 -8.35 1.06 11.85
C ARG A 46 -8.83 0.09 12.93
N LYS A 47 -8.43 -1.19 12.88
CA LYS A 47 -8.75 -2.18 13.92
C LYS A 47 -8.02 -1.92 15.23
N ASP A 48 -6.77 -1.47 15.17
CA ASP A 48 -5.94 -1.18 16.34
C ASP A 48 -6.48 0.00 17.20
N LYS A 49 -7.43 0.78 16.66
CA LYS A 49 -8.06 1.92 17.32
C LYS A 49 -9.38 1.61 18.05
N LYS A 50 -9.81 0.35 18.10
CA LYS A 50 -11.05 -0.09 18.75
C LYS A 50 -10.75 -0.78 20.06
#